data_AF-A0A8S2Y4V1-F1
#
_entry.id   AF-A0A8S2Y4V1-F1
#
_cell.length_a   1.000
_cell.length_b   1.000
_cell.length_c   1.000
_cell.angle_alpha   90.00
_cell.angle_beta   90.00
_cell.angle_gamma   90.00
#
_symmetry.space_group_name_H-M   'P 1'
#
loop_
_entity.id
_entity.type
_entity.pdbx_description
1 polymer ?
#
loop_
_entity_poly.entity_id
_entity_poly.type
_entity_poly.pdbx_seq_one_letter_code
_entity_poly.pdbx_strand_id
1 'polypeptide(L)' 'MVVQKKRTKLTHITFNQHYPILLAGDDRGNITSLKLSPNLRKRPKAKKGQETTDGPEAEVAKLEKILSLIRDPDDVR' A
#
# COMPACT_ATOMS: atom_id res chain seq x y z
N MET A 1 19.39 9.09 23.47
CA MET A 1 18.14 9.88 23.53
C MET A 1 16.97 8.90 23.51
N VAL A 2 16.34 8.65 24.66
CA VAL A 2 15.19 7.73 24.75
C VAL A 2 13.95 8.51 24.30
N VAL A 3 13.57 8.37 23.04
CA VAL A 3 12.30 8.92 22.56
C VAL A 3 11.20 8.11 23.24
N GLN A 4 10.47 8.74 24.16
CA GLN A 4 9.31 8.11 24.78
C GLN A 4 8.38 7.65 23.66
N LYS A 5 8.13 6.35 23.59
CA LYS A 5 7.23 5.74 22.62
C LYS A 5 5.83 6.31 22.90
N LYS A 6 5.44 7.37 22.18
CA LYS A 6 4.09 7.93 22.26
C LYS A 6 3.13 6.77 21.99
N ARG A 7 2.39 6.36 23.03
CA ARG A 7 1.29 5.40 22.93
C ARG A 7 0.11 6.14 22.29
N THR A 8 0.23 6.44 21.01
CA THR A 8 -0.81 7.04 20.18
C THR A 8 -1.32 5.95 19.25
N LYS A 9 -2.63 5.73 19.27
CA LYS A 9 -3.28 4.76 18.39
C LYS A 9 -3.57 5.47 17.07
N LEU A 10 -3.12 4.90 15.97
CA LEU A 10 -3.50 5.40 14.64
C LEU A 10 -4.95 5.03 14.37
N THR A 11 -5.74 6.00 13.93
CA THR A 11 -7.19 5.83 13.73
C THR A 11 -7.57 5.86 12.25
N HIS A 12 -6.98 6.77 11.49
CA HIS A 12 -7.34 6.99 10.09
C HIS A 12 -6.09 7.17 9.23
N ILE A 13 -6.14 6.65 8.01
CA ILE A 13 -5.10 6.85 7.00
C ILE A 13 -5.71 7.33 5.69
N THR A 14 -5.03 8.23 4.97
CA THR A 14 -5.44 8.68 3.64
C THR A 14 -4.23 8.96 2.77
N PHE A 15 -4.28 8.46 1.55
CA PHE A 15 -3.31 8.77 0.52
C PHE A 15 -3.74 10.00 -0.26
N ASN A 16 -2.78 10.86 -0.58
CA ASN A 16 -3.03 11.94 -1.50
C ASN A 16 -2.98 11.44 -2.96
N GLN A 17 -3.95 11.85 -3.78
CA GLN A 17 -4.11 11.35 -5.16
C GLN A 17 -3.00 11.83 -6.11
N HIS A 18 -2.43 13.01 -5.85
CA HIS A 18 -1.46 13.64 -6.76
C HIS A 18 -0.01 13.54 -6.30
N TYR A 19 0.23 13.57 -4.99
CA TYR A 19 1.56 13.59 -4.37
C TYR A 19 1.76 12.36 -3.51
N PRO A 20 2.99 11.80 -3.45
CA PRO A 20 3.29 10.58 -2.69
C PRO A 20 3.42 10.87 -1.17
N ILE A 21 2.31 11.32 -0.59
CA ILE A 21 2.13 11.73 0.79
C ILE A 21 1.02 10.87 1.40
N LEU A 22 1.26 10.40 2.62
CA LEU A 22 0.30 9.70 3.46
C LEU A 22 -0.03 10.59 4.66
N LEU A 23 -1.31 10.80 4.92
CA LEU A 23 -1.80 11.44 6.12
C LEU A 23 -2.28 10.37 7.09
N ALA A 24 -1.80 10.42 8.34
CA ALA A 24 -2.18 9.52 9.41
C ALA A 24 -2.75 10.31 10.59
N GLY A 25 -4.00 10.05 10.95
CA GLY A 25 -4.65 10.58 12.14
C GLY A 25 -4.44 9.67 13.34
N ASP A 26 -4.32 10.26 14.53
CA ASP A 26 -4.27 9.54 15.80
C ASP A 26 -5.55 9.72 16.64
N ASP A 27 -5.60 9.03 17.78
CA ASP A 27 -6.71 9.07 18.75
C ASP A 27 -6.74 10.34 19.62
N ARG A 28 -5.73 11.21 19.50
CA ARG A 28 -5.63 12.47 20.23
C ARG A 28 -5.94 13.69 19.36
N GLY A 29 -6.41 13.46 18.13
CA GLY A 29 -6.74 14.51 17.17
C GLY A 29 -5.52 15.10 16.44
N ASN A 30 -4.33 14.50 16.54
CA ASN A 30 -3.18 14.93 15.74
C ASN A 30 -3.23 14.29 14.35
N ILE A 31 -2.76 15.04 13.37
CA ILE A 31 -2.54 14.57 12.00
C ILE A 31 -1.04 14.63 11.70
N THR A 32 -0.49 13.49 11.29
CA THR A 32 0.91 13.39 10.86
C THR A 32 0.98 13.22 9.35
N SER A 33 1.81 14.03 8.69
CA SER A 33 2.08 13.93 7.25
C SER A 33 3.39 13.18 7.02
N LEU A 34 3.35 12.14 6.19
CA LEU A 34 4.47 11.25 5.89
C LEU A 34 4.73 11.20 4.39
N LYS A 35 6.00 11.27 3.98
CA LYS A 35 6.42 11.11 2.58
C LYS A 35 6.71 9.64 2.28
N LEU A 36 6.09 9.09 1.24
CA LEU A 36 6.32 7.70 0.84
C LEU A 36 7.74 7.49 0.32
N SER A 37 8.39 6.38 0.66
CA SER A 37 9.71 6.05 0.11
C SER A 37 9.64 5.82 -1.41
N PRO A 38 10.73 6.05 -2.17
CA PRO A 38 10.73 5.78 -3.62
C PRO A 38 10.39 4.33 -3.97
N ASN A 39 10.68 3.37 -3.08
CA ASN A 39 10.38 1.95 -3.30
C ASN A 39 8.87 1.66 -3.29
N LEU A 40 8.11 2.37 -2.46
CA LEU A 40 6.65 2.22 -2.36
C LEU A 40 5.90 2.93 -3.50
N ARG A 41 6.59 3.75 -4.30
CA ARG A 41 6.03 4.44 -5.47
C ARG A 41 6.26 3.67 -6.77
N LYS A 42 6.99 2.55 -6.73
CA LYS A 42 7.39 1.82 -7.94
C LYS A 42 6.15 1.18 -8.57
N ARG A 43 5.71 1.75 -9.69
CA ARG A 43 4.77 1.05 -10.58
C ARG A 43 5.46 -0.21 -11.13
N PRO A 44 4.71 -1.30 -11.37
CA PRO A 44 5.26 -2.48 -12.02
C PRO A 44 5.87 -2.05 -13.36
N LYS A 45 7.18 -2.23 -13.52
CA LYS A 45 7.82 -1.99 -14.81
C LYS A 45 7.61 -3.23 -15.69
N ALA A 46 7.33 -3.02 -16.97
CA ALA A 46 7.39 -4.06 -17.99
C ALA A 46 8.71 -4.83 -17.87
N LYS A 47 8.64 -6.16 -17.89
CA LYS A 47 9.83 -6.95 -18.24
C LYS A 47 10.06 -6.77 -19.74
N LYS A 48 11.31 -6.55 -20.15
CA LYS A 48 11.70 -6.38 -21.56
C LYS A 48 11.11 -7.53 -22.40
N GLY A 49 10.20 -7.21 -23.32
CA GLY A 49 9.58 -8.18 -24.24
C GLY A 49 8.13 -8.61 -23.94
N GLN A 50 7.51 -8.09 -22.88
CA GLN A 50 6.09 -8.36 -22.58
C GLN A 50 5.29 -7.06 -22.73
N GLU A 51 4.24 -7.07 -23.58
CA GLU A 51 3.33 -5.93 -23.74
C GLU A 51 2.70 -5.61 -22.38
N THR A 52 3.01 -4.44 -21.84
CA THR A 52 2.31 -3.97 -20.64
C THR A 52 0.96 -3.46 -21.04
N THR A 53 -0.08 -4.13 -20.55
CA THR A 53 -1.34 -3.45 -20.31
C THR A 53 -1.09 -2.46 -19.17
N ASP A 54 -0.61 -1.26 -19.49
CA ASP A 54 -0.53 -0.15 -18.53
C ASP A 54 -1.96 0.26 -18.18
N GLY A 55 -2.52 -0.37 -17.14
CA GLY A 55 -3.91 -0.20 -16.75
C GLY A 55 -4.22 -0.86 -15.41
N PRO A 56 -5.36 -0.50 -14.79
CA PRO A 56 -5.83 -1.13 -13.55
C PRO A 56 -5.92 -2.66 -13.67
N GLU A 57 -6.14 -3.18 -14.88
CA GLU A 57 -6.24 -4.62 -15.16
C GLU A 57 -4.96 -5.38 -14.82
N ALA A 58 -3.78 -4.81 -15.08
CA ALA A 58 -2.51 -5.46 -14.75
C ALA A 58 -2.24 -5.50 -13.24
N GLU A 59 -2.69 -4.47 -12.52
CA GLU A 59 -2.60 -4.44 -11.05
C GLU A 59 -3.54 -5.47 -10.42
N VAL A 60 -4.78 -5.58 -10.94
CA VAL A 60 -5.76 -6.59 -10.53
C VAL A 60 -5.22 -8.00 -10.79
N ALA A 61 -4.76 -8.31 -12.00
CA ALA A 61 -4.23 -9.63 -12.33
C ALA A 61 -3.04 -10.05 -11.44
N LYS A 62 -2.19 -9.08 -11.05
CA LYS A 62 -1.10 -9.33 -10.11
C LYS A 62 -1.61 -9.69 -8.71
N LEU A 63 -2.62 -8.97 -8.21
CA LEU A 63 -3.22 -9.26 -6.91
C LEU A 63 -3.96 -10.61 -6.91
N GLU A 64 -4.69 -10.92 -7.98
CA GLU A 64 -5.36 -12.22 -8.15
C GLU A 64 -4.36 -13.38 -8.12
N LYS A 65 -3.23 -13.25 -8.82
CA LYS A 65 -2.16 -14.26 -8.79
C LYS A 65 -1.61 -14.47 -7.38
N ILE A 66 -1.53 -13.42 -6.56
CA ILE A 66 -1.09 -13.57 -5.16
C ILE A 66 -2.16 -14.30 -4.35
N LEU A 67 -3.43 -13.96 -4.54
CA LEU A 67 -4.55 -14.62 -3.86
C LEU A 67 -4.63 -16.12 -4.21
N SER A 68 -4.42 -16.49 -5.47
CA SER A 68 -4.44 -17.90 -5.87
C SER A 68 -3.32 -18.74 -5.26
N LEU A 69 -2.20 -18.11 -4.88
CA LEU A 69 -1.08 -18.79 -4.21
C LEU A 69 -1.31 -18.97 -2.71
N ILE A 70 -2.18 -18.15 -2.11
CA ILE A 70 -2.42 -18.12 -0.66
C ILE A 70 -3.72 -18.85 -0.28
N ARG A 71 -4.71 -18.93 -1.19
CA ARG A 71 -5.94 -19.68 -0.92
C ARG A 71 -5.63 -21.16 -0.70
N ASP A 72 -5.81 -21.61 0.53
CA ASP A 72 -5.86 -23.02 0.86
C ASP A 72 -7.08 -23.66 0.18
N PRO A 73 -6.97 -24.89 -0.35
CA PRO A 73 -8.07 -25.58 -1.03
C PRO A 73 -9.28 -25.88 -0.12
N ASP A 74 -9.16 -25.69 1.19
CA ASP A 74 -10.21 -25.96 2.19
C ASP A 74 -11.15 -24.78 2.47
N ASP A 75 -10.91 -23.58 1.91
CA ASP A 75 -11.75 -22.38 2.12
C ASP A 75 -13.04 -22.37 1.26
N VAL A 76 -13.37 -23.50 0.62
CA VAL A 76 -14.60 -23.75 -0.11
C VAL A 76 -15.35 -24.89 0.57
N ARG A 77 -15.92 -24.63 1.75
CA ARG A 77 -16.92 -25.49 2.39
C ARG A 77 -18.08 -24.66 2.92
#